data_AF-A0AAU5X156-F1
#
_entry.id   AF-A0AAU5X156-F1
#
_cell.length_a   1.000
_cell.length_b   1.000
_cell.length_c   1.000
_cell.angle_alpha   90.00
_cell.angle_beta   90.00
_cell.angle_gamma   90.00
#
_symmetry.space_group_name_H-M   'P 1'
#
loop_
_entity.id
_entity.type
_entity.pdbx_description
1 polymer ?
#
loop_
_entity_poly.entity_id
_entity_poly.type
_entity_poly.pdbx_seq_one_letter_code
_entity_poly.pdbx_strand_id
1 'polypeptide(L)'
;MRIANMRCRLTLLTQAGPVDVATVSKGRFGPDPQAAYESFDDLSAWAATQGPSAAIELDPATLGAPAPAPRQVFAIGLNYRDHAAEADSAIPDDPVVFTKFPSSLAGPDIAVPLPSGSVDWEVELVAVISRAARNVAVDRAWEHVAGLTVGQDLSERQLQLRGPYPQFSLGKSHPGFSPIGPVLVTPDELADPENLELGCAVNGEQLQKARTAEMIFTVPQLVSYLSSIVTLYPGDVIFTGTPSGVGVARAPQRFLRPGDELRSWVEGIGEIRQRFQPQIRARSSRLSVTFIVYRSGDVVGAPRDELASLQKELDDFAAAVKRPESATSAVNEAFAEIEKRGLVPGLEIGETAPDFTLPDAKGAQACLEDRLARGQSCSPSIGVPGVRTATSNVVRARHVSMAYRTRMEPSEALDVVRRIQSAVR
;
A
#
# COMPACT_ATOMS: atom_id res chain seq x y z
N MET A 1 -11.75 18.46 -17.89
CA MET A 1 -10.39 17.87 -17.91
C MET A 1 -10.27 16.69 -16.95
N ARG A 2 -9.51 15.64 -17.32
CA ARG A 2 -9.17 14.50 -16.44
C ARG A 2 -7.65 14.31 -16.36
N ILE A 3 -7.09 14.26 -15.15
CA ILE A 3 -5.66 14.03 -14.94
C ILE A 3 -5.40 12.80 -14.08
N ALA A 4 -4.29 12.13 -14.34
CA ALA A 4 -3.81 10.97 -13.60
C ALA A 4 -2.35 11.20 -13.17
N ASN A 5 -1.95 10.53 -12.09
CA ASN A 5 -0.56 10.35 -11.75
C ASN A 5 -0.14 8.96 -12.24
N MET A 6 0.62 8.87 -13.32
CA MET A 6 1.09 7.59 -13.86
C MET A 6 2.61 7.51 -13.75
N ARG A 7 3.14 6.54 -13.00
CA ARG A 7 4.59 6.41 -12.70
C ARG A 7 5.20 7.70 -12.13
N CYS A 8 4.50 8.36 -11.21
CA CYS A 8 4.89 9.66 -10.61
C CYS A 8 4.95 10.81 -11.62
N ARG A 9 4.19 10.73 -12.71
CA ARG A 9 4.16 11.75 -13.77
C ARG A 9 2.73 12.20 -14.08
N LEU A 10 2.56 13.51 -14.13
CA LEU A 10 1.32 14.18 -14.50
C LEU A 10 0.93 13.76 -15.93
N THR A 11 -0.22 13.10 -16.02
CA THR A 11 -0.75 12.55 -17.26
C THR A 11 -2.13 13.14 -17.52
N LEU A 12 -2.35 13.72 -18.69
CA LEU A 12 -3.64 14.21 -19.14
C LEU A 12 -4.38 13.09 -19.87
N LEU A 13 -5.62 12.79 -19.49
CA LEU A 13 -6.45 11.83 -20.20
C LEU A 13 -7.28 12.54 -21.26
N THR A 14 -7.00 12.25 -22.53
CA THR A 14 -7.71 12.83 -23.68
C THR A 14 -8.57 11.76 -24.37
N GLN A 15 -9.43 12.18 -25.29
CA GLN A 15 -10.18 11.24 -26.14
C GLN A 15 -9.28 10.34 -26.99
N ALA A 16 -8.07 10.80 -27.33
CA ALA A 16 -7.09 10.02 -28.09
C ALA A 16 -6.27 9.06 -27.21
N GLY A 17 -6.39 9.17 -25.88
CA GLY A 17 -5.65 8.41 -24.90
C GLY A 17 -4.85 9.29 -23.92
N PRO A 18 -4.12 8.65 -22.99
CA PRO A 18 -3.28 9.35 -22.01
C PRO A 18 -2.10 10.05 -22.67
N VAL A 19 -1.71 11.20 -22.13
CA VAL A 19 -0.61 12.01 -22.63
C VAL A 19 0.26 12.48 -21.46
N ASP A 20 1.57 12.24 -21.54
CA ASP A 20 2.53 12.78 -20.58
C ASP A 20 2.61 14.31 -20.72
N VAL A 21 2.17 15.02 -19.67
CA VAL A 21 2.01 16.48 -19.73
C VAL A 21 3.36 17.18 -19.90
N ALA A 22 4.41 16.72 -19.23
CA ALA A 22 5.73 17.33 -19.34
C ALA A 22 6.32 17.18 -20.75
N THR A 23 6.11 16.04 -21.40
CA THR A 23 6.58 15.78 -22.76
C THR A 23 5.87 16.69 -23.77
N VAL A 24 4.53 16.72 -23.73
CA VAL A 24 3.75 17.48 -24.73
C VAL A 24 3.80 18.98 -24.48
N SER A 25 3.87 19.41 -23.22
CA SER A 25 4.07 20.82 -22.87
C SER A 25 5.52 21.30 -23.02
N LYS A 26 6.45 20.42 -23.44
CA LYS A 26 7.89 20.69 -23.55
C LYS A 26 8.49 21.23 -22.25
N GLY A 27 8.08 20.65 -21.13
CA GLY A 27 8.54 21.01 -19.79
C GLY A 27 7.88 22.24 -19.17
N ARG A 28 6.84 22.81 -19.80
CA ARG A 28 6.09 23.93 -19.21
C ARG A 28 5.33 23.52 -17.95
N PHE A 29 4.78 22.30 -17.92
CA PHE A 29 4.06 21.74 -16.77
C PHE A 29 4.57 20.35 -16.41
N GLY A 30 4.43 19.94 -15.14
CA GLY A 30 4.90 18.65 -14.67
C GLY A 30 6.43 18.52 -14.64
N PRO A 31 6.98 17.31 -14.51
CA PRO A 31 6.28 16.03 -14.45
C PRO A 31 5.58 15.77 -13.11
N ASP A 32 5.93 16.48 -12.05
CA ASP A 32 5.32 16.28 -10.73
C ASP A 32 3.82 16.64 -10.73
N PRO A 33 2.91 15.69 -10.41
CA PRO A 33 1.48 15.97 -10.28
C PRO A 33 1.16 17.01 -9.20
N GLN A 34 1.90 17.05 -8.09
CA GLN A 34 1.59 17.98 -7.00
C GLN A 34 1.90 19.44 -7.38
N ALA A 35 3.04 19.68 -8.04
CA ALA A 35 3.41 21.00 -8.52
C ALA A 35 2.42 21.58 -9.55
N ALA A 36 1.65 20.72 -10.22
CA ALA A 36 0.67 21.13 -11.23
C ALA A 36 -0.43 22.04 -10.66
N TYR A 37 -0.81 21.85 -9.40
CA TYR A 37 -1.89 22.60 -8.77
C TYR A 37 -1.55 24.09 -8.60
N GLU A 38 -0.28 24.45 -8.41
CA GLU A 38 0.16 25.85 -8.29
C GLU A 38 -0.07 26.69 -9.56
N SER A 39 -0.25 26.02 -10.71
CA SER A 39 -0.51 26.65 -12.01
C SER A 39 -1.71 26.01 -12.72
N PHE A 40 -2.70 25.58 -11.93
CA PHE A 40 -3.81 24.76 -12.44
C PHE A 40 -4.64 25.45 -13.53
N ASP A 41 -4.81 26.76 -13.46
CA ASP A 41 -5.55 27.52 -14.48
C ASP A 41 -4.83 27.54 -15.83
N ASP A 42 -3.52 27.79 -15.80
CA ASP A 42 -2.66 27.76 -16.98
C ASP A 42 -2.59 26.36 -17.58
N LEU A 43 -2.50 25.34 -16.71
CA LEU A 43 -2.54 23.94 -17.11
C LEU A 43 -3.87 23.59 -17.78
N SER A 44 -4.99 24.01 -17.18
CA SER A 44 -6.34 23.73 -17.70
C SER A 44 -6.57 24.42 -19.05
N ALA A 45 -6.16 25.68 -19.17
CA ALA A 45 -6.22 26.42 -20.43
C ALA A 45 -5.34 25.77 -21.51
N TRP A 46 -4.13 25.33 -21.16
CA TRP A 46 -3.26 24.60 -22.06
C TRP A 46 -3.85 23.24 -22.47
N ALA A 47 -4.39 22.48 -21.51
CA ALA A 47 -4.99 21.17 -21.73
C ALA A 47 -6.16 21.24 -22.72
N ALA A 48 -6.97 22.29 -22.65
CA ALA A 48 -8.08 22.54 -23.58
C ALA A 48 -7.62 22.76 -25.05
N THR A 49 -6.36 23.13 -25.27
CA THR A 49 -5.79 23.28 -26.62
C THR A 49 -5.15 22.01 -27.16
N GLN A 50 -5.03 20.96 -26.35
CA GLN A 50 -4.39 19.72 -26.78
C GLN A 50 -5.34 18.89 -27.65
N GLY A 51 -4.93 18.65 -28.89
CA GLY A 51 -5.61 17.73 -29.81
C GLY A 51 -5.15 16.28 -29.61
N PRO A 52 -5.49 15.38 -30.55
CA PRO A 52 -4.98 14.02 -30.57
C PRO A 52 -3.44 14.05 -30.63
N SER A 53 -2.79 13.59 -29.57
CA SER A 53 -1.33 13.45 -29.49
C SER A 53 -0.96 11.97 -29.50
N ALA A 54 0.34 11.68 -29.62
CA ALA A 54 0.85 10.32 -29.44
C ALA A 54 0.51 9.85 -28.02
N ALA A 55 -0.55 9.05 -27.90
CA ALA A 55 -0.99 8.51 -26.64
C ALA A 55 0.05 7.53 -26.10
N ILE A 56 0.32 7.62 -24.81
CA ILE A 56 1.08 6.61 -24.09
C ILE A 56 0.11 5.52 -23.61
N GLU A 57 0.62 4.31 -23.43
CA GLU A 57 -0.18 3.21 -22.88
C GLU A 57 -0.60 3.53 -21.44
N LEU A 58 -1.90 3.42 -21.15
CA LEU A 58 -2.42 3.51 -19.79
C LEU A 58 -2.11 2.19 -19.08
N ASP A 59 -1.30 2.26 -18.04
CA ASP A 59 -1.00 1.12 -17.17
C ASP A 59 -1.61 1.35 -15.79
N PRO A 60 -2.82 0.80 -15.50
CA PRO A 60 -3.50 0.99 -14.22
C PRO A 60 -2.65 0.60 -13.01
N ALA A 61 -1.76 -0.38 -13.14
CA ALA A 61 -0.89 -0.84 -12.06
C ALA A 61 0.16 0.20 -11.64
N THR A 62 0.32 1.26 -12.44
CA THR A 62 1.29 2.34 -12.19
C THR A 62 0.64 3.65 -11.80
N LEU A 63 -0.68 3.65 -11.60
CA LEU A 63 -1.41 4.82 -11.13
C LEU A 63 -1.08 5.09 -9.67
N GLY A 64 -0.72 6.34 -9.38
CA GLY A 64 -0.56 6.89 -8.04
C GLY A 64 -1.69 7.83 -7.66
N ALA A 65 -1.60 8.41 -6.48
CA ALA A 65 -2.51 9.46 -6.03
C ALA A 65 -2.42 10.69 -6.96
N PRO A 66 -3.54 11.25 -7.46
CA PRO A 66 -3.50 12.47 -8.27
C PRO A 66 -2.98 13.69 -7.49
N ALA A 67 -3.18 13.74 -6.16
CA ALA A 67 -2.57 14.71 -5.26
C ALA A 67 -1.64 13.99 -4.26
N PRO A 68 -0.39 13.67 -4.67
CA PRO A 68 0.46 12.75 -3.91
C PRO A 68 1.17 13.40 -2.72
N ALA A 69 1.26 14.72 -2.65
CA ALA A 69 2.01 15.44 -1.62
C ALA A 69 1.32 16.76 -1.19
N PRO A 70 0.06 16.71 -0.73
CA PRO A 70 -0.66 17.89 -0.27
C PRO A 70 0.03 18.52 0.95
N ARG A 71 -0.05 19.85 1.08
CA ARG A 71 0.44 20.54 2.27
C ARG A 71 -0.47 20.27 3.46
N GLN A 72 -1.77 20.22 3.21
CA GLN A 72 -2.81 19.97 4.21
C GLN A 72 -3.81 18.93 3.71
N VAL A 73 -4.23 18.06 4.61
CA VAL A 73 -5.31 17.09 4.37
C VAL A 73 -6.37 17.31 5.44
N PHE A 74 -7.57 17.67 5.00
CA PHE A 74 -8.75 17.80 5.85
C PHE A 74 -9.63 16.57 5.65
N ALA A 75 -10.17 16.04 6.74
CA ALA A 75 -11.12 14.94 6.70
C ALA A 75 -12.31 15.27 7.61
N ILE A 76 -13.51 14.97 7.13
CA ILE A 76 -14.76 15.40 7.75
C ILE A 76 -15.51 14.19 8.31
N GLY A 77 -15.73 14.19 9.62
CA GLY A 77 -16.54 13.17 10.28
C GLY A 77 -18.03 13.50 10.20
N LEU A 78 -18.87 12.46 10.23
CA LEU A 78 -20.32 12.57 10.38
C LEU A 78 -20.99 13.51 9.35
N ASN A 79 -20.56 13.47 8.08
CA ASN A 79 -21.06 14.38 7.04
C ASN A 79 -22.20 13.80 6.17
N TYR A 80 -22.79 12.68 6.55
CA TYR A 80 -23.99 12.12 5.92
C TYR A 80 -25.06 11.87 6.97
N ARG A 81 -26.31 12.18 6.64
CA ARG A 81 -27.43 12.07 7.59
C ARG A 81 -27.63 10.64 8.09
N ASP A 82 -27.61 9.67 7.18
CA ASP A 82 -27.78 8.26 7.53
C ASP A 82 -26.58 7.72 8.31
N HIS A 83 -25.38 8.25 8.08
CA HIS A 83 -24.19 7.90 8.86
C HIS A 83 -24.27 8.46 10.30
N ALA A 84 -24.76 9.68 10.48
CA ALA A 84 -25.02 10.23 11.81
C ALA A 84 -26.08 9.41 12.56
N ALA A 85 -27.14 8.99 11.86
CA ALA A 85 -28.20 8.15 12.42
C ALA A 85 -27.70 6.76 12.82
N GLU A 86 -26.88 6.08 12.01
CA GLU A 86 -26.35 4.75 12.36
C GLU A 86 -25.33 4.81 13.51
N ALA A 87 -24.68 5.96 13.70
CA ALA A 87 -23.76 6.22 14.81
C ALA A 87 -24.46 6.69 16.09
N ASP A 88 -25.80 6.73 16.11
CA ASP A 88 -26.63 7.29 17.21
C ASP A 88 -26.14 8.67 17.68
N SER A 89 -25.68 9.48 16.72
CA SER A 89 -25.05 10.77 16.94
C SER A 89 -25.96 11.89 16.45
N ALA A 90 -25.99 13.00 17.20
CA ALA A 90 -26.68 14.20 16.74
C ALA A 90 -26.00 14.73 15.47
N ILE A 91 -26.79 15.27 14.54
CA ILE A 91 -26.27 15.96 13.36
C ILE A 91 -25.44 17.15 13.87
N PRO A 92 -24.15 17.26 13.48
CA PRO A 92 -23.32 18.38 13.91
C PRO A 92 -23.85 19.72 13.36
N ASP A 93 -23.76 20.78 14.16
CA ASP A 93 -24.04 22.15 13.70
C ASP A 93 -22.91 22.70 12.83
N ASP A 94 -21.67 22.24 13.05
CA ASP A 94 -20.47 22.61 12.32
C ASP A 94 -19.70 21.35 11.85
N PRO A 95 -18.91 21.42 10.75
CA PRO A 95 -18.10 20.30 10.29
C PRO A 95 -17.13 19.76 11.36
N VAL A 96 -17.14 18.44 11.58
CA VAL A 96 -16.17 17.76 12.47
C VAL A 96 -14.87 17.53 11.70
N VAL A 97 -13.92 18.45 11.85
CA VAL A 97 -12.67 18.45 11.09
C VAL A 97 -11.55 17.72 11.84
N PHE A 98 -10.88 16.79 11.16
CA PHE A 98 -9.61 16.20 11.58
C PHE A 98 -8.67 16.07 10.36
N THR A 99 -7.54 15.39 10.52
CA THR A 99 -6.57 15.18 9.42
C THR A 99 -6.23 13.71 9.23
N LYS A 100 -5.94 13.33 7.99
CA LYS A 100 -5.23 12.11 7.64
C LYS A 100 -3.83 12.51 7.25
N PHE A 101 -2.82 12.10 8.02
CA PHE A 101 -1.45 12.59 7.80
C PHE A 101 -0.96 12.22 6.40
N PRO A 102 -0.24 13.11 5.68
CA PRO A 102 0.18 12.86 4.29
C PRO A 102 0.95 11.57 4.07
N SER A 103 1.67 11.06 5.09
CA SER A 103 2.37 9.76 5.03
C SER A 103 1.46 8.53 4.86
N SER A 104 0.14 8.70 5.00
CA SER A 104 -0.86 7.65 4.78
C SER A 104 -1.44 7.65 3.36
N LEU A 105 -1.19 8.70 2.56
CA LEU A 105 -1.68 8.81 1.19
C LEU A 105 -1.11 7.70 0.32
N ALA A 106 -1.95 7.19 -0.56
CA ALA A 106 -1.57 6.14 -1.50
C ALA A 106 -2.36 6.25 -2.81
N GLY A 107 -1.86 5.54 -3.82
CA GLY A 107 -2.56 5.40 -5.09
C GLY A 107 -3.83 4.54 -5.01
N PRO A 108 -4.55 4.43 -6.13
CA PRO A 108 -5.84 3.74 -6.21
C PRO A 108 -5.73 2.24 -5.94
N ASP A 109 -4.74 1.56 -6.53
CA ASP A 109 -4.65 0.11 -6.54
C ASP A 109 -3.43 -0.37 -5.74
N ILE A 110 -3.61 -0.58 -4.44
CA ILE A 110 -2.52 -0.90 -3.51
C ILE A 110 -2.81 -2.10 -2.60
N ALA A 111 -1.74 -2.74 -2.13
CA ALA A 111 -1.81 -3.65 -1.01
C ALA A 111 -1.70 -2.88 0.32
N VAL A 112 -2.69 -3.01 1.20
CA VAL A 112 -2.75 -2.30 2.48
C VAL A 112 -2.37 -3.25 3.61
N PRO A 113 -1.26 -3.02 4.35
CA PRO A 113 -0.93 -3.78 5.53
C PRO A 113 -1.95 -3.50 6.65
N LEU A 114 -2.69 -4.51 7.08
CA LEU A 114 -3.65 -4.39 8.17
C LEU A 114 -2.93 -4.33 9.52
N PRO A 115 -3.00 -3.20 10.26
CA PRO A 115 -2.63 -3.21 11.66
C PRO A 115 -3.52 -4.16 12.45
N SER A 116 -3.04 -4.59 13.62
CA SER A 116 -3.89 -5.29 14.59
C SER A 116 -5.03 -4.36 15.02
N GLY A 117 -6.26 -4.86 15.03
CA GLY A 117 -7.42 -4.11 15.51
C GLY A 117 -8.64 -4.29 14.63
N SER A 118 -9.46 -3.27 14.59
CA SER A 118 -10.76 -3.23 13.90
C SER A 118 -10.68 -2.21 12.76
N VAL A 119 -10.11 -2.62 11.63
CA VAL A 119 -9.96 -1.75 10.45
C VAL A 119 -11.25 -1.74 9.66
N ASP A 120 -11.78 -0.55 9.44
CA ASP A 120 -13.06 -0.29 8.79
C ASP A 120 -12.88 0.42 7.44
N TRP A 121 -13.93 0.39 6.63
CA TRP A 121 -14.03 1.07 5.33
C TRP A 121 -14.93 2.31 5.43
N GLU A 122 -14.61 3.32 4.65
CA GLU A 122 -15.33 4.59 4.54
C GLU A 122 -15.09 5.16 3.12
N VAL A 123 -15.95 4.84 2.14
CA VAL A 123 -15.85 5.45 0.81
C VAL A 123 -16.19 6.93 0.88
N GLU A 124 -15.40 7.76 0.22
CA GLU A 124 -15.61 9.20 0.19
C GLU A 124 -15.39 9.80 -1.19
N LEU A 125 -16.12 10.89 -1.47
CA LEU A 125 -15.70 11.86 -2.47
C LEU A 125 -14.53 12.67 -1.88
N VAL A 126 -13.49 12.89 -2.68
CA VAL A 126 -12.35 13.70 -2.28
C VAL A 126 -12.22 14.90 -3.22
N ALA A 127 -12.14 16.10 -2.64
CA ALA A 127 -11.89 17.34 -3.39
C ALA A 127 -10.43 17.76 -3.28
N VAL A 128 -9.86 18.25 -4.38
CA VAL A 128 -8.50 18.80 -4.43
C VAL A 128 -8.58 20.29 -4.77
N ILE A 129 -7.84 21.12 -4.05
CA ILE A 129 -7.87 22.59 -4.20
C ILE A 129 -6.99 23.03 -5.37
N SER A 130 -7.43 23.99 -6.19
CA SER A 130 -6.67 24.55 -7.33
C SER A 130 -6.00 25.88 -7.02
N ARG A 131 -6.53 26.63 -6.06
CA ARG A 131 -6.14 28.02 -5.78
C ARG A 131 -6.11 28.28 -4.29
N ALA A 132 -5.23 29.18 -3.86
CA ALA A 132 -5.25 29.64 -2.48
C ALA A 132 -6.65 30.19 -2.12
N ALA A 133 -7.21 29.75 -1.00
CA ALA A 133 -8.54 30.13 -0.55
C ALA A 133 -8.49 30.64 0.88
N ARG A 134 -9.03 31.83 1.11
CA ARG A 134 -9.21 32.43 2.45
C ARG A 134 -10.51 33.21 2.49
N ASN A 135 -11.36 32.94 3.47
CA ASN A 135 -12.69 33.55 3.65
C ASN A 135 -13.53 33.49 2.36
N VAL A 136 -13.52 32.36 1.66
CA VAL A 136 -14.25 32.18 0.40
C VAL A 136 -15.73 32.00 0.69
N ALA A 137 -16.59 32.73 -0.02
CA ALA A 137 -18.03 32.55 0.05
C ALA A 137 -18.46 31.23 -0.61
N VAL A 138 -19.53 30.60 -0.10
CA VAL A 138 -20.01 29.29 -0.56
C VAL A 138 -20.25 29.26 -2.08
N ASP A 139 -20.85 30.31 -2.64
CA ASP A 139 -21.17 30.44 -4.07
C ASP A 139 -19.94 30.59 -4.99
N ARG A 140 -18.75 30.86 -4.43
CA ARG A 140 -17.47 30.95 -5.15
C ARG A 140 -16.58 29.73 -4.93
N ALA A 141 -16.96 28.81 -4.05
CA ALA A 141 -16.09 27.73 -3.60
C ALA A 141 -15.63 26.79 -4.73
N TRP A 142 -16.51 26.48 -5.69
CA TRP A 142 -16.15 25.62 -6.83
C TRP A 142 -15.00 26.17 -7.69
N GLU A 143 -14.79 27.48 -7.70
CA GLU A 143 -13.67 28.11 -8.43
C GLU A 143 -12.29 27.82 -7.81
N HIS A 144 -12.29 27.33 -6.57
CA HIS A 144 -11.09 26.94 -5.84
C HIS A 144 -10.87 25.42 -5.84
N VAL A 145 -11.74 24.64 -6.49
CA VAL A 145 -11.63 23.18 -6.59
C VAL A 145 -11.00 22.81 -7.94
N ALA A 146 -9.84 22.18 -7.91
CA ALA A 146 -9.18 21.61 -9.09
C ALA A 146 -10.00 20.46 -9.66
N GLY A 147 -10.51 19.60 -8.80
CA GLY A 147 -11.35 18.49 -9.21
C GLY A 147 -11.66 17.56 -8.07
N LEU A 148 -12.34 16.48 -8.45
CA LEU A 148 -12.85 15.44 -7.57
C LEU A 148 -12.20 14.10 -7.91
N THR A 149 -11.99 13.28 -6.89
CA THR A 149 -11.46 11.91 -7.02
C THR A 149 -12.16 10.97 -6.02
N VAL A 150 -12.03 9.66 -6.19
CA VAL A 150 -12.45 8.68 -5.18
C VAL A 150 -11.42 8.65 -4.06
N GLY A 151 -11.87 8.45 -2.82
CA GLY A 151 -11.00 8.12 -1.70
C GLY A 151 -11.60 7.08 -0.75
N GLN A 152 -10.74 6.54 0.11
CA GLN A 152 -11.14 5.76 1.28
C GLN A 152 -10.54 6.37 2.55
N ASP A 153 -11.38 6.60 3.56
CA ASP A 153 -10.94 6.94 4.92
C ASP A 153 -10.83 5.69 5.80
N LEU A 154 -9.88 4.82 5.46
CA LEU A 154 -9.66 3.59 6.24
C LEU A 154 -9.36 3.92 7.70
N SER A 155 -10.02 3.21 8.61
CA SER A 155 -10.11 3.61 10.01
C SER A 155 -9.87 2.45 10.96
N GLU A 156 -8.81 2.49 11.76
CA GLU A 156 -8.62 1.55 12.88
C GLU A 156 -9.43 2.05 14.08
N ARG A 157 -10.62 1.46 14.27
CA ARG A 157 -11.63 1.95 15.21
C ARG A 157 -11.17 1.92 16.66
N GLN A 158 -10.33 0.98 17.06
CA GLN A 158 -9.87 0.88 18.45
C GLN A 158 -8.91 2.02 18.81
N LEU A 159 -8.04 2.43 17.89
CA LEU A 159 -7.16 3.57 18.05
C LEU A 159 -7.92 4.88 17.90
N GLN A 160 -8.84 4.97 16.94
CA GLN A 160 -9.69 6.15 16.74
C GLN A 160 -10.45 6.54 18.01
N LEU A 161 -11.00 5.55 18.72
CA LEU A 161 -11.85 5.75 19.90
C LEU A 161 -11.08 5.57 21.22
N ARG A 162 -9.74 5.53 21.18
CA ARG A 162 -8.93 5.26 22.37
C ARG A 162 -8.86 6.47 23.30
N GLY A 163 -9.03 6.20 24.59
CA GLY A 163 -8.78 7.16 25.66
C GLY A 163 -9.98 8.06 25.95
N PRO A 164 -9.86 8.96 26.94
CA PRO A 164 -10.97 9.79 27.41
C PRO A 164 -11.38 10.90 26.43
N TYR A 165 -10.47 11.30 25.53
CA TYR A 165 -10.69 12.35 24.54
C TYR A 165 -10.23 11.82 23.17
N PRO A 166 -11.06 11.00 22.51
CA PRO A 166 -10.67 10.37 21.26
C PRO A 166 -10.34 11.44 20.21
N GLN A 167 -9.25 11.21 19.47
CA GLN A 167 -8.80 12.05 18.37
C GLN A 167 -8.60 11.15 17.15
N PHE A 168 -9.31 11.45 16.06
CA PHE A 168 -9.50 10.45 15.01
C PHE A 168 -8.28 10.26 14.11
N SER A 169 -7.43 11.29 13.98
CA SER A 169 -6.38 11.36 12.98
C SER A 169 -5.42 10.16 12.99
N LEU A 170 -4.95 9.72 14.17
CA LEU A 170 -3.98 8.63 14.25
C LEU A 170 -4.57 7.27 13.87
N GLY A 171 -5.84 7.01 14.20
CA GLY A 171 -6.55 5.79 13.77
C GLY A 171 -6.73 5.70 12.26
N LYS A 172 -6.65 6.84 11.56
CA LYS A 172 -6.93 7.00 10.13
C LYS A 172 -5.68 7.27 9.28
N SER A 173 -4.49 7.15 9.87
CA SER A 173 -3.22 7.54 9.24
C SER A 173 -2.15 6.44 9.21
N HIS A 174 -2.55 5.17 9.27
CA HIS A 174 -1.62 4.08 8.95
C HIS A 174 -1.18 4.16 7.48
N PRO A 175 0.01 3.63 7.10
CA PRO A 175 0.43 3.61 5.70
C PRO A 175 -0.62 2.96 4.80
N GLY A 176 -1.05 3.65 3.74
CA GLY A 176 -2.09 3.18 2.83
C GLY A 176 -3.53 3.39 3.32
N PHE A 177 -3.76 4.09 4.44
CA PHE A 177 -5.12 4.36 4.93
C PHE A 177 -5.85 5.50 4.22
N SER A 178 -5.17 6.19 3.31
CA SER A 178 -5.71 7.34 2.57
C SER A 178 -5.54 7.15 1.06
N PRO A 179 -5.96 6.03 0.45
CA PRO A 179 -5.83 5.85 -0.98
C PRO A 179 -6.79 6.79 -1.70
N ILE A 180 -6.28 7.47 -2.73
CA ILE A 180 -7.08 8.36 -3.60
C ILE A 180 -6.76 8.08 -5.07
N GLY A 181 -7.76 8.23 -5.93
CA GLY A 181 -7.61 8.05 -7.38
C GLY A 181 -8.89 7.54 -8.04
N PRO A 182 -8.80 6.86 -9.20
CA PRO A 182 -7.59 6.67 -10.00
C PRO A 182 -7.18 7.94 -10.76
N VAL A 183 -8.10 8.90 -10.88
CA VAL A 183 -7.98 10.13 -11.66
C VAL A 183 -8.61 11.29 -10.89
N LEU A 184 -8.12 12.49 -11.15
CA LEU A 184 -8.82 13.71 -10.78
C LEU A 184 -9.67 14.17 -11.96
N VAL A 185 -10.94 14.45 -11.71
CA VAL A 185 -11.91 14.93 -12.71
C VAL A 185 -12.33 16.35 -12.36
N THR A 186 -12.18 17.30 -13.29
CA THR A 186 -12.63 18.68 -13.06
C THR A 186 -14.16 18.74 -12.99
N PRO A 187 -14.76 19.66 -12.21
CA PRO A 187 -16.21 19.68 -11.99
C PRO A 187 -17.05 19.82 -13.27
N ASP A 188 -16.54 20.49 -14.31
CA ASP A 188 -17.19 20.68 -15.62
C ASP A 188 -17.34 19.40 -16.45
N GLU A 189 -16.62 18.32 -16.11
CA GLU A 189 -16.75 17.00 -16.75
C GLU A 189 -17.86 16.13 -16.13
N LEU A 190 -18.46 16.59 -15.03
CA LEU A 190 -19.47 15.85 -14.28
C LEU A 190 -20.84 16.47 -14.55
N ALA A 191 -21.85 15.63 -14.76
CA ALA A 191 -23.21 16.09 -15.05
C ALA A 191 -23.80 16.92 -13.90
N ASP A 192 -23.55 16.49 -12.66
CA ASP A 192 -23.88 17.21 -11.44
C ASP A 192 -22.82 16.87 -10.37
N PRO A 193 -21.82 17.73 -10.12
CA PRO A 193 -20.76 17.46 -9.15
C PRO A 193 -21.24 17.45 -7.70
N GLU A 194 -22.48 17.89 -7.42
CA GLU A 194 -23.08 17.85 -6.08
C GLU A 194 -23.93 16.59 -5.85
N ASN A 195 -24.20 15.81 -6.89
CA ASN A 195 -25.07 14.64 -6.84
C ASN A 195 -24.48 13.45 -7.59
N LEU A 196 -23.42 12.85 -7.05
CA LEU A 196 -22.74 11.67 -7.59
C LEU A 196 -23.10 10.43 -6.77
N GLU A 197 -23.41 9.29 -7.41
CA GLU A 197 -23.46 8.02 -6.68
C GLU A 197 -22.07 7.64 -6.19
N LEU A 198 -21.98 7.13 -4.96
CA LEU A 198 -20.76 6.54 -4.43
C LEU A 198 -21.07 5.28 -3.63
N GLY A 199 -20.09 4.38 -3.56
CA GLY A 199 -20.25 3.12 -2.84
C GLY A 199 -18.98 2.33 -2.70
N CYS A 200 -19.04 1.29 -1.88
CA CYS A 200 -17.97 0.31 -1.75
C CYS A 200 -18.49 -1.11 -1.59
N ALA A 201 -17.64 -2.08 -1.95
CA ALA A 201 -17.91 -3.49 -1.83
C ALA A 201 -16.68 -4.24 -1.34
N VAL A 202 -16.86 -5.19 -0.42
CA VAL A 202 -15.79 -6.10 0.04
C VAL A 202 -16.05 -7.48 -0.54
N ASN A 203 -15.08 -8.02 -1.29
CA ASN A 203 -15.18 -9.32 -1.98
C ASN A 203 -16.45 -9.45 -2.83
N GLY A 204 -16.87 -8.35 -3.46
CA GLY A 204 -18.06 -8.28 -4.31
C GLY A 204 -19.38 -7.99 -3.60
N GLU A 205 -19.44 -8.08 -2.26
CA GLU A 205 -20.62 -7.71 -1.49
C GLU A 205 -20.67 -6.20 -1.27
N GLN A 206 -21.71 -5.53 -1.78
CA GLN A 206 -21.88 -4.08 -1.61
C GLN A 206 -22.22 -3.73 -0.16
N LEU A 207 -21.41 -2.87 0.44
CA LEU A 207 -21.52 -2.46 1.84
C LEU A 207 -21.96 -1.01 2.02
N GLN A 208 -21.55 -0.11 1.12
CA GLN A 208 -22.02 1.28 1.11
C GLN A 208 -22.61 1.63 -0.25
N LYS A 209 -23.67 2.44 -0.24
CA LYS A 209 -24.31 3.02 -1.42
C LYS A 209 -25.07 4.27 -1.01
N ALA A 210 -24.74 5.41 -1.60
CA ALA A 210 -25.42 6.68 -1.35
C ALA A 210 -25.24 7.63 -2.54
N ARG A 211 -25.75 8.85 -2.42
CA ARG A 211 -25.35 9.97 -3.29
C ARG A 211 -24.77 11.13 -2.49
N THR A 212 -23.85 11.89 -3.09
CA THR A 212 -23.24 13.07 -2.44
C THR A 212 -24.24 14.17 -2.10
N ALA A 213 -25.44 14.16 -2.73
CA ALA A 213 -26.53 15.08 -2.39
C ALA A 213 -27.08 14.87 -0.96
N GLU A 214 -26.73 13.76 -0.31
CA GLU A 214 -27.10 13.44 1.07
C GLU A 214 -26.11 14.03 2.10
N MET A 215 -25.04 14.69 1.64
CA MET A 215 -24.09 15.37 2.52
C MET A 215 -24.79 16.42 3.39
N ILE A 216 -24.40 16.51 4.65
CA ILE A 216 -24.87 17.55 5.58
C ILE A 216 -24.23 18.89 5.21
N PHE A 217 -22.92 18.87 4.96
CA PHE A 217 -22.11 19.98 4.48
C PHE A 217 -21.53 19.63 3.10
N THR A 218 -22.04 20.29 2.07
CA THR A 218 -21.59 20.15 0.68
C THR A 218 -20.14 20.58 0.49
N VAL A 219 -19.50 20.16 -0.61
CA VAL A 219 -18.13 20.58 -0.96
C VAL A 219 -17.96 22.12 -0.91
N PRO A 220 -18.87 22.93 -1.49
CA PRO A 220 -18.82 24.38 -1.33
C PRO A 220 -18.83 24.89 0.11
N GLN A 221 -19.67 24.30 0.96
CA GLN A 221 -19.75 24.66 2.38
C GLN A 221 -18.47 24.27 3.13
N LEU A 222 -17.90 23.10 2.84
CA LEU A 222 -16.64 22.66 3.44
C LEU A 222 -15.48 23.60 3.07
N VAL A 223 -15.33 23.96 1.79
CA VAL A 223 -14.30 24.91 1.34
C VAL A 223 -14.50 26.27 2.00
N SER A 224 -15.74 26.78 2.03
CA SER A 224 -16.06 28.06 2.67
C SER A 224 -15.71 28.05 4.16
N TYR A 225 -16.18 27.04 4.90
CA TYR A 225 -15.93 26.88 6.33
C TYR A 225 -14.44 26.75 6.65
N LEU A 226 -13.74 25.82 6.01
CA LEU A 226 -12.31 25.61 6.23
C LEU A 226 -11.51 26.88 5.91
N SER A 227 -11.83 27.53 4.78
CA SER A 227 -11.14 28.76 4.38
C SER A 227 -11.41 29.95 5.31
N SER A 228 -12.47 29.92 6.12
CA SER A 228 -12.72 30.97 7.13
C SER A 228 -11.72 30.89 8.30
N ILE A 229 -11.18 29.70 8.55
CA ILE A 229 -10.28 29.40 9.67
C ILE A 229 -8.82 29.39 9.21
N VAL A 230 -8.54 28.66 8.12
CA VAL A 230 -7.19 28.47 7.57
C VAL A 230 -7.11 28.99 6.13
N THR A 231 -5.89 29.16 5.63
CA THR A 231 -5.69 29.30 4.18
C THR A 231 -5.61 27.90 3.58
N LEU A 232 -6.48 27.58 2.62
CA LEU A 232 -6.31 26.39 1.78
C LEU A 232 -5.30 26.71 0.68
N TYR A 233 -4.45 25.76 0.33
CA TYR A 233 -3.43 25.90 -0.71
C TYR A 233 -3.73 25.03 -1.92
N PRO A 234 -3.24 25.40 -3.12
CA PRO A 234 -3.29 24.52 -4.28
C PRO A 234 -2.71 23.14 -3.98
N GLY A 235 -3.48 22.12 -4.32
CA GLY A 235 -3.18 20.72 -4.12
C GLY A 235 -3.49 20.19 -2.72
N ASP A 236 -4.07 20.99 -1.82
CA ASP A 236 -4.64 20.48 -0.57
C ASP A 236 -5.82 19.56 -0.86
N VAL A 237 -6.03 18.60 0.05
CA VAL A 237 -7.00 17.50 -0.11
C VAL A 237 -8.07 17.58 0.97
N ILE A 238 -9.33 17.39 0.59
CA ILE A 238 -10.48 17.33 1.48
C ILE A 238 -11.21 15.99 1.28
N PHE A 239 -11.12 15.12 2.28
CA PHE A 239 -11.96 13.94 2.48
C PHE A 239 -13.30 14.41 3.04
N THR A 240 -14.38 14.25 2.26
CA THR A 240 -15.65 14.95 2.49
C THR A 240 -16.60 14.20 3.44
N GLY A 241 -16.19 13.07 3.99
CA GLY A 241 -17.00 12.21 4.84
C GLY A 241 -17.64 11.05 4.06
N THR A 242 -18.09 10.05 4.83
CA THR A 242 -18.60 8.78 4.31
C THR A 242 -20.09 8.58 4.60
N PRO A 243 -20.84 7.88 3.72
CA PRO A 243 -22.24 7.50 3.98
C PRO A 243 -22.35 6.33 4.97
N SER A 244 -23.59 5.96 5.30
CA SER A 244 -23.86 4.81 6.17
C SER A 244 -23.39 3.48 5.58
N GLY A 245 -23.32 2.44 6.42
CA GLY A 245 -22.94 1.08 6.03
C GLY A 245 -21.51 0.71 6.42
N VAL A 246 -20.86 1.52 7.27
CA VAL A 246 -19.55 1.21 7.85
C VAL A 246 -19.61 -0.04 8.72
N GLY A 247 -18.49 -0.73 8.84
CA GLY A 247 -18.36 -1.99 9.54
C GLY A 247 -18.69 -1.94 11.03
N VAL A 248 -18.30 -0.85 11.71
CA VAL A 248 -18.53 -0.66 13.15
C VAL A 248 -20.01 -0.50 13.52
N ALA A 249 -20.84 -0.01 12.60
CA ALA A 249 -22.28 0.20 12.81
C ALA A 249 -23.12 -1.05 12.49
N ARG A 250 -22.52 -2.10 11.93
CA ARG A 250 -23.23 -3.34 11.58
C ARG A 250 -23.53 -4.21 12.80
N ALA A 251 -24.58 -5.01 12.69
CA ALA A 251 -24.96 -6.04 13.66
C ALA A 251 -25.03 -7.43 12.98
N PRO A 252 -24.05 -8.32 13.19
CA PRO A 252 -22.83 -8.13 13.97
C PRO A 252 -21.85 -7.17 13.29
N GLN A 253 -20.94 -6.57 14.08
CA GLN A 253 -19.87 -5.74 13.54
C GLN A 253 -18.99 -6.53 12.58
N ARG A 254 -18.52 -5.86 11.53
CA ARG A 254 -17.65 -6.46 10.50
C ARG A 254 -16.48 -5.52 10.25
N PHE A 255 -15.28 -6.08 10.14
CA PHE A 255 -14.05 -5.34 9.86
C PHE A 255 -13.27 -6.06 8.75
N LEU A 256 -12.36 -5.34 8.11
CA LEU A 256 -11.48 -5.85 7.06
C LEU A 256 -10.53 -6.92 7.62
N ARG A 257 -10.31 -7.97 6.82
CA ARG A 257 -9.46 -9.11 7.16
C ARG A 257 -8.36 -9.30 6.11
N PRO A 258 -7.24 -9.95 6.47
CA PRO A 258 -6.26 -10.37 5.47
C PRO A 258 -6.91 -11.19 4.36
N GLY A 259 -6.59 -10.87 3.12
CA GLY A 259 -7.16 -11.46 1.91
C GLY A 259 -8.37 -10.72 1.35
N ASP A 260 -9.01 -9.82 2.11
CA ASP A 260 -10.13 -9.04 1.60
C ASP A 260 -9.70 -8.09 0.48
N GLU A 261 -10.54 -7.96 -0.54
CA GLU A 261 -10.48 -6.92 -1.55
C GLU A 261 -11.62 -5.93 -1.33
N LEU A 262 -11.28 -4.67 -1.11
CA LEU A 262 -12.22 -3.55 -1.07
C LEU A 262 -12.19 -2.81 -2.41
N ARG A 263 -13.34 -2.73 -3.07
CA ARG A 263 -13.55 -1.90 -4.26
C ARG A 263 -14.40 -0.70 -3.88
N SER A 264 -13.98 0.50 -4.24
CA SER A 264 -14.71 1.75 -3.97
C SER A 264 -14.85 2.56 -5.24
N TRP A 265 -15.99 3.23 -5.45
CA TRP A 265 -16.25 3.98 -6.67
C TRP A 265 -17.03 5.27 -6.41
N VAL A 266 -16.88 6.20 -7.36
CA VAL A 266 -17.73 7.39 -7.50
C VAL A 266 -18.13 7.51 -8.96
N GLU A 267 -19.43 7.69 -9.19
CA GLU A 267 -20.05 7.89 -10.51
C GLU A 267 -19.36 9.02 -11.28
N GLY A 268 -19.07 8.79 -12.57
CA GLY A 268 -18.40 9.76 -13.44
C GLY A 268 -16.89 9.91 -13.19
N ILE A 269 -16.35 9.41 -12.08
CA ILE A 269 -14.92 9.54 -11.73
C ILE A 269 -14.16 8.25 -12.04
N GLY A 270 -14.52 7.14 -11.38
CA GLY A 270 -13.81 5.87 -11.50
C GLY A 270 -13.91 5.03 -10.23
N GLU A 271 -12.99 4.08 -10.10
CA GLU A 271 -12.93 3.13 -8.98
C GLU A 271 -11.49 2.87 -8.53
N ILE A 272 -11.34 2.49 -7.26
CA ILE A 272 -10.06 2.15 -6.62
C ILE A 272 -10.18 0.79 -5.92
N ARG A 273 -9.07 0.03 -5.83
CA ARG A 273 -9.04 -1.30 -5.20
C ARG A 273 -7.94 -1.42 -4.16
N GLN A 274 -8.30 -1.86 -2.95
CA GLN A 274 -7.33 -2.18 -1.91
C GLN A 274 -7.39 -3.66 -1.59
N ARG A 275 -6.22 -4.32 -1.61
CA ARG A 275 -6.07 -5.71 -1.13
C ARG A 275 -5.44 -5.69 0.25
N PHE A 276 -6.10 -6.27 1.23
CA PHE A 276 -5.65 -6.24 2.60
C PHE A 276 -4.75 -7.43 2.90
N GLN A 277 -3.58 -7.16 3.50
CA GLN A 277 -2.59 -8.17 3.83
C GLN A 277 -2.20 -8.10 5.30
N PRO A 278 -1.73 -9.19 5.92
CA PRO A 278 -1.24 -9.14 7.29
C PRO A 278 -0.10 -8.12 7.39
N GLN A 279 -0.11 -7.26 8.42
CA GLN A 279 1.06 -6.45 8.72
C GLN A 279 2.20 -7.36 9.21
N ILE A 280 3.22 -7.56 8.38
CA ILE A 280 4.45 -8.25 8.78
C ILE A 280 5.24 -7.29 9.65
N ARG A 281 5.10 -7.41 10.97
CA ARG A 281 6.04 -6.77 11.89
C ARG A 281 7.32 -7.59 11.87
N ALA A 282 8.39 -7.00 11.35
CA ALA A 282 9.73 -7.45 11.69
C ALA A 282 9.86 -7.28 13.21
N ARG A 283 9.60 -8.34 13.98
CA ARG A 283 10.13 -8.43 15.33
C ARG A 283 11.65 -8.26 15.16
N SER A 284 12.30 -7.58 16.09
CA SER A 284 13.75 -7.57 16.19
C SER A 284 14.25 -9.00 16.41
N SER A 285 14.28 -9.77 15.33
CA SER A 285 14.83 -11.10 15.22
C SER A 285 15.91 -10.93 14.18
N ARG A 286 17.15 -11.18 14.63
CA ARG A 286 18.34 -11.27 13.78
C ARG A 286 17.97 -11.81 12.41
N LEU A 287 18.32 -11.06 11.37
CA LEU A 287 18.27 -11.56 10.01
C LEU A 287 19.24 -12.75 9.93
N SER A 288 18.71 -13.97 10.02
CA SER A 288 19.49 -15.19 9.77
C SER A 288 19.28 -15.57 8.31
N VAL A 289 20.24 -15.21 7.47
CA VAL A 289 20.33 -15.71 6.10
C VAL A 289 20.92 -17.12 6.18
N THR A 290 20.12 -18.15 5.90
CA THR A 290 20.60 -19.54 5.83
C THR A 290 20.80 -19.90 4.36
N PHE A 291 22.06 -20.00 3.94
CA PHE A 291 22.40 -20.58 2.64
C PHE A 291 22.28 -22.10 2.75
N ILE A 292 21.25 -22.68 2.11
CA ILE A 292 21.16 -24.13 1.96
C ILE A 292 21.82 -24.49 0.63
N VAL A 293 23.10 -24.84 0.68
CA VAL A 293 23.82 -25.36 -0.48
C VAL A 293 23.46 -26.83 -0.65
N TYR A 294 22.62 -27.16 -1.63
CA TYR A 294 22.41 -28.55 -2.02
C TYR A 294 23.52 -29.00 -2.95
N ARG A 295 24.08 -30.18 -2.67
CA ARG A 295 24.93 -30.88 -3.63
C ARG A 295 24.02 -31.45 -4.72
N SER A 296 23.94 -30.77 -5.85
CA SER A 296 23.44 -31.37 -7.08
C SER A 296 24.34 -32.56 -7.42
N GLY A 297 23.74 -33.70 -7.75
CA GLY A 297 24.48 -34.81 -8.33
C GLY A 297 25.29 -34.34 -9.53
N ASP A 298 26.50 -34.89 -9.64
CA ASP A 298 27.45 -34.79 -10.75
C ASP A 298 28.20 -33.46 -10.97
N VAL A 299 28.56 -32.75 -9.90
CA VAL A 299 29.69 -31.79 -9.95
C VAL A 299 30.88 -32.35 -9.19
N VAL A 300 31.88 -32.78 -9.96
CA VAL A 300 33.19 -33.20 -9.49
C VAL A 300 33.90 -31.98 -8.89
N GLY A 301 34.04 -31.99 -7.55
CA GLY A 301 35.10 -31.32 -6.80
C GLY A 301 35.27 -29.81 -6.99
N ALA A 302 34.49 -29.00 -6.28
CA ALA A 302 34.96 -27.67 -5.89
C ALA A 302 36.18 -27.84 -4.96
N PRO A 303 37.32 -27.16 -5.22
CA PRO A 303 38.50 -27.22 -4.35
C PRO A 303 38.14 -26.83 -2.92
N ARG A 304 38.71 -27.52 -1.92
CA ARG A 304 38.49 -27.22 -0.48
C ARG A 304 38.71 -25.74 -0.14
N ASP A 305 39.59 -25.09 -0.89
CA ASP A 305 39.97 -23.69 -0.69
C ASP A 305 38.84 -22.72 -1.09
N GLU A 306 38.02 -23.07 -2.09
CA GLU A 306 36.87 -22.25 -2.50
C GLU A 306 35.73 -22.33 -1.48
N LEU A 307 35.48 -23.50 -0.91
CA LEU A 307 34.48 -23.68 0.15
C LEU A 307 34.91 -23.00 1.46
N ALA A 308 36.21 -23.02 1.79
CA ALA A 308 36.75 -22.30 2.93
C ALA A 308 36.68 -20.77 2.72
N SER A 309 36.91 -20.30 1.49
CA SER A 309 36.76 -18.90 1.10
C SER A 309 35.30 -18.43 1.22
N LEU A 310 34.34 -19.26 0.77
CA LEU A 310 32.91 -19.00 0.89
C LEU A 310 32.48 -18.92 2.35
N GLN A 311 32.89 -19.88 3.18
CA GLN A 311 32.57 -19.87 4.60
C GLN A 311 33.15 -18.63 5.29
N LYS A 312 34.41 -18.28 4.98
CA LYS A 312 35.05 -17.09 5.55
C LYS A 312 34.33 -15.80 5.15
N GLU A 313 33.89 -15.66 3.91
CA GLU A 313 33.15 -14.49 3.46
C GLU A 313 31.75 -14.41 4.09
N LEU A 314 31.07 -15.54 4.26
CA LEU A 314 29.81 -15.60 4.99
C LEU A 314 29.98 -15.20 6.46
N ASP A 315 31.05 -15.64 7.10
CA ASP A 315 31.38 -15.29 8.49
C ASP A 315 31.75 -13.79 8.62
N ASP A 316 32.55 -13.25 7.69
CA ASP A 316 32.94 -11.84 7.64
C ASP A 316 31.72 -10.93 7.39
N PHE A 317 30.77 -11.37 6.54
CA PHE A 317 29.51 -10.69 6.30
C PHE A 317 28.62 -10.69 7.56
N ALA A 318 28.45 -11.85 8.20
CA ALA A 318 27.70 -11.97 9.44
C ALA A 318 28.29 -11.10 10.57
N ALA A 319 29.62 -10.93 10.61
CA ALA A 319 30.29 -10.06 11.56
C ALA A 319 30.08 -8.56 11.28
N ALA A 320 29.91 -8.17 10.01
CA ALA A 320 29.68 -6.78 9.58
C ALA A 320 28.25 -6.29 9.84
N VAL A 321 27.25 -7.18 9.80
CA VAL A 321 25.80 -6.88 9.93
C VAL A 321 25.36 -6.59 11.39
N LYS A 322 26.27 -6.17 12.28
CA LYS A 322 26.01 -5.92 13.71
C LYS A 322 25.00 -4.79 14.02
N ARG A 323 24.47 -4.08 13.02
CA ARG A 323 23.37 -3.12 13.18
C ARG A 323 22.22 -3.45 12.20
N PRO A 324 21.05 -3.88 12.69
CA PRO A 324 19.99 -4.46 11.85
C PRO A 324 19.27 -3.45 10.94
N GLU A 325 19.32 -2.15 11.24
CA GLU A 325 18.52 -1.14 10.54
C GLU A 325 19.10 -0.73 9.17
N SER A 326 20.41 -0.88 8.94
CA SER A 326 21.04 -0.60 7.64
C SER A 326 21.08 -1.81 6.70
N ALA A 327 20.85 -3.01 7.22
CA ALA A 327 21.00 -4.26 6.47
C ALA A 327 19.83 -4.53 5.54
N THR A 328 18.58 -4.18 5.92
CA THR A 328 17.40 -4.47 5.10
C THR A 328 17.40 -3.67 3.80
N SER A 329 17.80 -2.39 3.83
CA SER A 329 17.88 -1.56 2.63
C SER A 329 18.98 -2.02 1.68
N ALA A 330 20.19 -2.28 2.21
CA ALA A 330 21.33 -2.72 1.41
C ALA A 330 21.14 -4.13 0.83
N VAL A 331 20.48 -5.04 1.57
CA VAL A 331 20.11 -6.37 1.08
C VAL A 331 19.06 -6.25 -0.03
N ASN A 332 18.03 -5.42 0.15
CA ASN A 332 17.01 -5.20 -0.88
C ASN A 332 17.56 -4.53 -2.15
N GLU A 333 18.46 -3.56 -2.01
CA GLU A 333 19.16 -2.92 -3.16
C GLU A 333 20.09 -3.91 -3.89
N ALA A 334 20.82 -4.75 -3.15
CA ALA A 334 21.63 -5.79 -3.75
C ALA A 334 20.79 -6.83 -4.50
N PHE A 335 19.62 -7.21 -3.97
CA PHE A 335 18.68 -8.10 -4.65
C PHE A 335 18.09 -7.45 -5.91
N ALA A 336 17.69 -6.18 -5.84
CA ALA A 336 17.18 -5.45 -6.99
C ALA A 336 18.24 -5.31 -8.10
N GLU A 337 19.52 -5.14 -7.75
CA GLU A 337 20.62 -5.04 -8.72
C GLU A 337 20.99 -6.41 -9.34
N ILE A 338 20.83 -7.52 -8.60
CA ILE A 338 20.99 -8.89 -9.10
C ILE A 338 19.88 -9.23 -10.11
N GLU A 339 18.65 -8.84 -9.80
CA GLU A 339 17.47 -9.01 -10.66
C GLU A 339 17.59 -8.18 -11.95
N LYS A 340 18.00 -6.90 -11.82
CA LYS A 340 18.18 -5.97 -12.94
C LYS A 340 19.28 -6.37 -13.92
N ARG A 341 20.28 -7.14 -13.48
CA ARG A 341 21.38 -7.64 -14.32
C ARG A 341 21.10 -9.01 -14.96
N GLY A 342 19.93 -9.60 -14.70
CA GLY A 342 19.53 -10.88 -15.31
C GLY A 342 20.42 -12.07 -14.91
N LEU A 343 21.10 -11.98 -13.77
CA LEU A 343 22.14 -12.94 -13.35
C LEU A 343 21.57 -14.26 -12.81
N VAL A 344 20.24 -14.44 -12.75
CA VAL A 344 19.59 -15.68 -12.29
C VAL A 344 18.39 -16.01 -13.19
N PRO A 345 18.52 -16.93 -14.16
CA PRO A 345 17.35 -17.45 -14.87
C PRO A 345 16.54 -18.40 -13.98
N GLY A 346 15.23 -18.15 -13.82
CA GLY A 346 14.29 -19.14 -13.24
C GLY A 346 13.98 -19.01 -11.74
N LEU A 347 14.00 -17.80 -11.18
CA LEU A 347 13.52 -17.56 -9.81
C LEU A 347 11.97 -17.53 -9.80
N GLU A 348 11.31 -18.59 -9.35
CA GLU A 348 9.89 -18.57 -8.98
C GLU A 348 9.75 -18.45 -7.46
N ILE A 349 9.03 -17.42 -7.00
CA ILE A 349 8.68 -17.22 -5.59
C ILE A 349 7.42 -18.05 -5.32
N GLY A 350 7.56 -19.22 -4.70
CA GLY A 350 6.43 -20.06 -4.30
C GLY A 350 5.69 -19.53 -3.07
N GLU A 351 4.35 -19.63 -3.09
CA GLU A 351 3.44 -19.25 -2.00
C GLU A 351 3.82 -19.87 -0.65
N THR A 352 3.80 -19.07 0.41
CA THR A 352 3.81 -19.59 1.78
C THR A 352 2.45 -20.20 2.11
N ALA A 353 2.40 -21.53 2.23
CA ALA A 353 1.21 -22.26 2.67
C ALA A 353 0.71 -21.77 4.05
N PRO A 354 -0.61 -21.67 4.27
CA PRO A 354 -1.17 -21.25 5.55
C PRO A 354 -1.22 -22.43 6.55
N ASP A 355 -0.98 -22.09 7.82
CA ASP A 355 -1.21 -22.90 9.03
C ASP A 355 -0.51 -24.27 9.14
N PHE A 356 0.59 -24.30 9.90
CA PHE A 356 0.96 -25.46 10.71
C PHE A 356 1.21 -25.05 12.16
N THR A 357 0.30 -25.46 13.05
CA THR A 357 0.56 -25.52 14.49
C THR A 357 1.37 -26.79 14.77
N LEU A 358 2.63 -26.65 15.21
CA LEU A 358 3.38 -27.79 15.74
C LEU A 358 2.93 -28.07 17.18
N PRO A 359 2.61 -29.32 17.57
CA PRO A 359 2.42 -29.66 18.97
C PRO A 359 3.77 -29.54 19.69
N ASP A 360 3.73 -29.34 21.00
CA ASP A 360 4.94 -29.18 21.80
C ASP A 360 5.93 -30.35 21.63
N ALA A 361 7.20 -30.08 21.91
CA ALA A 361 8.31 -30.99 21.65
C ALA A 361 8.24 -32.34 22.39
N LYS A 362 7.27 -32.55 23.30
CA LYS A 362 7.06 -33.84 23.96
C LYS A 362 6.09 -34.74 23.19
N GLY A 363 5.12 -34.17 22.46
CA GLY A 363 4.17 -34.94 21.65
C GLY A 363 4.78 -35.63 20.42
N ALA A 364 5.77 -34.99 19.78
CA ALA A 364 6.40 -35.52 18.56
C ALA A 364 7.27 -36.77 18.81
N GLN A 365 7.90 -36.87 19.98
CA GLN A 365 8.77 -38.00 20.32
C GLN A 365 7.99 -39.25 20.71
N ALA A 366 6.89 -39.10 21.48
CA ALA A 366 6.02 -40.22 21.84
C ALA A 366 5.31 -40.84 20.62
N CYS A 367 4.95 -40.02 19.63
CA CYS A 367 4.32 -40.49 18.39
C CYS A 367 5.30 -41.27 17.49
N LEU A 368 6.60 -40.95 17.53
CA LEU A 368 7.62 -41.64 16.75
C LEU A 368 8.00 -42.99 17.40
N GLU A 369 8.12 -43.02 18.72
CA GLU A 369 8.48 -44.23 19.48
C GLU A 369 7.34 -45.27 19.48
N ASP A 370 6.08 -44.86 19.60
CA ASP A 370 4.91 -45.76 19.53
C ASP A 370 4.68 -46.33 18.11
N ARG A 371 5.09 -45.60 17.06
CA ARG A 371 4.95 -46.04 15.66
C ARG A 371 6.07 -46.96 15.21
N LEU A 372 7.30 -46.77 15.73
CA LEU A 372 8.41 -47.69 15.53
C LEU A 372 8.20 -49.03 16.26
N ALA A 373 7.55 -49.01 17.44
CA ALA A 373 7.18 -50.22 18.18
C ALA A 373 6.11 -51.10 17.48
N ARG A 374 5.35 -50.54 16.52
CA ARG A 374 4.24 -51.22 15.82
C ARG A 374 4.58 -51.70 14.40
N GLY A 375 5.82 -51.52 13.93
CA GLY A 375 6.33 -52.22 12.74
C GLY A 375 5.60 -51.96 11.41
N GLN A 376 5.06 -50.76 11.17
CA GLN A 376 4.43 -50.42 9.88
C GLN A 376 5.38 -49.65 8.96
N SER A 377 5.48 -50.09 7.71
CA SER A 377 6.36 -49.52 6.67
C SER A 377 5.65 -48.48 5.80
N CYS A 378 6.39 -47.45 5.41
CA CYS A 378 6.11 -46.61 4.24
C CYS A 378 7.44 -46.32 3.54
N SER A 379 7.59 -46.85 2.32
CA SER A 379 8.69 -46.63 1.36
C SER A 379 8.05 -46.55 -0.03
N PRO A 380 8.60 -45.83 -1.04
CA PRO A 380 10.02 -45.92 -1.45
C PRO A 380 10.71 -44.56 -1.82
N SER A 381 11.92 -44.27 -1.31
CA SER A 381 13.24 -44.46 -1.98
C SER A 381 13.84 -43.11 -2.47
N ILE A 382 15.12 -42.76 -2.43
CA ILE A 382 16.42 -43.48 -2.36
C ILE A 382 17.41 -42.61 -1.54
N GLY A 383 18.27 -43.24 -0.73
CA GLY A 383 19.32 -42.56 0.04
C GLY A 383 20.70 -42.61 -0.60
N VAL A 384 21.67 -41.94 0.03
CA VAL A 384 23.08 -42.35 0.03
C VAL A 384 23.64 -42.17 1.47
N PRO A 385 24.37 -43.16 2.03
CA PRO A 385 24.93 -43.10 3.37
C PRO A 385 26.34 -42.48 3.40
N GLY A 386 26.63 -41.74 4.48
CA GLY A 386 28.00 -41.48 4.93
C GLY A 386 28.45 -40.02 4.94
N VAL A 387 28.07 -39.25 5.98
CA VAL A 387 28.88 -38.14 6.52
C VAL A 387 28.62 -38.06 8.03
N ARG A 388 29.68 -38.10 8.85
CA ARG A 388 29.61 -37.80 10.28
C ARG A 388 29.31 -36.30 10.44
N THR A 389 28.19 -35.97 11.09
CA THR A 389 27.85 -34.60 11.49
C THR A 389 28.78 -34.14 12.60
N ALA A 390 29.53 -33.05 12.36
CA ALA A 390 30.12 -32.27 13.43
C ALA A 390 29.00 -31.45 14.10
N THR A 391 28.68 -31.80 15.33
CA THR A 391 27.77 -31.06 16.20
C THR A 391 28.47 -29.81 16.76
N SER A 392 27.85 -28.65 16.60
CA SER A 392 28.05 -27.53 17.52
C SER A 392 26.73 -26.79 17.78
N ASN A 393 26.21 -27.02 18.98
CA ASN A 393 25.33 -26.20 19.82
C ASN A 393 24.29 -25.27 19.15
N VAL A 394 23.06 -25.78 19.09
CA VAL A 394 21.83 -25.04 18.82
C VAL A 394 21.31 -24.40 20.12
N VAL A 395 21.27 -23.07 20.20
CA VAL A 395 20.38 -22.36 21.13
C VAL A 395 19.06 -22.08 20.39
N ARG A 396 17.96 -22.63 20.92
CA ARG A 396 16.61 -22.58 20.33
C ARG A 396 16.04 -21.16 20.27
N ALA A 397 15.53 -20.77 19.11
CA ALA A 397 14.43 -19.79 18.95
C ALA A 397 13.64 -20.10 17.66
N ARG A 398 12.32 -19.84 17.70
CA ARG A 398 11.32 -20.23 16.69
C ARG A 398 11.70 -19.79 15.28
N HIS A 399 11.66 -20.73 14.34
CA HIS A 399 12.11 -20.57 12.96
C HIS A 399 11.03 -19.94 12.07
N VAL A 400 11.47 -19.04 11.18
CA VAL A 400 10.88 -18.89 9.85
C VAL A 400 11.97 -19.33 8.89
N SER A 401 11.78 -20.45 8.19
CA SER A 401 12.69 -20.90 7.14
C SER A 401 12.13 -20.47 5.80
N MET A 402 12.84 -19.58 5.08
CA MET A 402 12.73 -19.51 3.62
C MET A 402 13.81 -20.43 3.06
N ALA A 403 13.40 -21.54 2.45
CA ALA A 403 14.29 -22.42 1.72
C ALA A 403 14.21 -22.04 0.23
N TYR A 404 15.25 -21.41 -0.30
CA TYR A 404 15.38 -21.18 -1.73
C TYR A 404 15.98 -22.41 -2.39
N ARG A 405 15.29 -22.94 -3.42
CA ARG A 405 15.83 -23.97 -4.30
C ARG A 405 16.39 -23.28 -5.54
N THR A 406 17.70 -23.07 -5.56
CA THR A 406 18.41 -22.68 -6.79
C THR A 406 19.62 -23.60 -6.97
N ARG A 407 19.80 -24.13 -8.18
CA ARG A 407 21.05 -24.79 -8.58
C ARG A 407 22.06 -23.68 -8.87
N MET A 408 23.09 -23.54 -8.06
CA MET A 408 24.11 -22.49 -8.20
C MET A 408 25.48 -23.10 -7.87
N GLU A 409 26.50 -22.80 -8.69
CA GLU A 409 27.86 -23.28 -8.44
C GLU A 409 28.52 -22.51 -7.28
N PRO A 410 29.42 -23.11 -6.49
CA PRO A 410 30.03 -22.44 -5.33
C PRO A 410 30.76 -21.14 -5.64
N SER A 411 31.38 -21.03 -6.82
CA SER A 411 32.05 -19.82 -7.30
C SER A 411 31.06 -18.68 -7.60
N GLU A 412 29.86 -19.00 -8.08
CA GLU A 412 28.79 -18.03 -8.34
C GLU A 412 28.17 -17.54 -7.03
N ALA A 413 27.97 -18.46 -6.07
CA ALA A 413 27.53 -18.10 -4.72
C ALA A 413 28.54 -17.16 -4.02
N LEU A 414 29.84 -17.42 -4.20
CA LEU A 414 30.93 -16.57 -3.68
C LEU A 414 30.89 -15.16 -4.29
N ASP A 415 30.68 -15.08 -5.60
CA ASP A 415 30.61 -13.80 -6.31
C ASP A 415 29.39 -12.96 -5.90
N VAL A 416 28.26 -13.60 -5.62
CA VAL A 416 27.07 -12.96 -5.05
C VAL A 416 27.34 -12.44 -3.64
N VAL A 417 27.97 -13.24 -2.77
CA VAL A 417 28.32 -12.84 -1.40
C VAL A 417 29.28 -11.64 -1.41
N ARG A 418 30.30 -11.62 -2.26
CA ARG A 418 31.23 -10.47 -2.41
C ARG A 418 30.54 -9.19 -2.83
N ARG A 419 29.59 -9.28 -3.76
CA ARG A 419 28.84 -8.12 -4.25
C ARG A 419 27.93 -7.55 -3.19
N ILE A 420 27.27 -8.41 -2.41
CA ILE A 420 26.47 -7.99 -1.25
C ILE A 420 27.38 -7.34 -0.19
N GLN A 421 28.55 -7.92 0.10
CA GLN A 421 29.53 -7.31 1.02
C GLN A 421 30.01 -5.93 0.56
N SER A 422 30.25 -5.75 -0.75
CA SER A 422 30.66 -4.48 -1.32
C SER A 422 29.55 -3.42 -1.29
N ALA A 423 28.28 -3.82 -1.31
CA ALA A 423 27.14 -2.91 -1.20
C ALA A 423 26.83 -2.51 0.25
N VAL A 424 27.26 -3.33 1.22
CA VAL A 424 27.04 -3.12 2.66
C VAL A 424 28.16 -2.31 3.35
N ARG A 425 29.38 -2.29 2.77
CA ARG A 425 30.48 -1.41 3.21
C ARG A 425 30.34 -0.04 2.58
#